data_AF-A0A377H6H6-F1
#
_entry.id   AF-A0A377H6H6-F1
#
_cell.length_a   1.000
_cell.length_b   1.000
_cell.length_c   1.000
_cell.angle_alpha   90.00
_cell.angle_beta   90.00
_cell.angle_gamma   90.00
#
_symmetry.space_group_name_H-M   'P 1'
#
loop_
_entity.id
_entity.type
_entity.pdbx_description
1 polymer ?
#
loop_
_entity_poly.entity_id
_entity_poly.type
_entity_poly.pdbx_seq_one_letter_code
_entity_poly.pdbx_strand_id
1 'polypeptide(L)'
;MKKLTNAFAKLQPKQFFAAIIALASLYFSSLFMLNGSGKQIEIQDVLLLSALILIFNASRKAFYAVIIPIAVAYTLYAPVGMMFGEPNYQYLASVLATNLAEGSEFLQQIPLQYYLMAIAIVPLLLLFRYLSQRFQLKFYKNKTLLCFILFFALVNQSPFSFFHRFFAAATQVKDELVRLNQFQLESRWGASQFNGKYKNYVLVIGESVRRDYMHAYGYSIENTPFMESTNGIVVEGLESAGSNTIASLRLMLTKPDKQRWAPDYSLNLIDLIKSAGVKTYWLSNQGFFGQFDTPITAIADLNDEHFFIAKNDSISNDSSDLQLIEPFKQILQQPSDKAKFIVVHLYGSHPKACDRIKDYQNIAPVTNKKYQYLSCYVSSIRKTDQVLQQLYQALQQQYQQQQQSFSMIYFADHGLAHKTIDNEVLFFNNAGSPLHHDVPLFMTASDSQQHQQCSSFKSGLNFTEAIANWMEIKNQQVSTQFNLFDCKNDSDDYGLKQRLPKTKLDPAIDIRNK
;
A
#
# COMPACT_ATOMS: atom_id res chain seq x y z
N MET A 1 26.77 10.20 -30.86
CA MET A 1 27.45 11.50 -30.60
C MET A 1 27.91 12.25 -31.86
N LYS A 2 28.45 11.63 -32.92
CA LYS A 2 28.89 12.32 -34.17
C LYS A 2 27.82 13.12 -34.95
N LYS A 3 26.51 12.84 -34.77
CA LYS A 3 25.42 13.62 -35.39
C LYS A 3 24.96 14.83 -34.57
N LEU A 4 25.27 14.87 -33.26
CA LEU A 4 24.97 16.02 -32.40
C LEU A 4 25.97 17.16 -32.62
N THR A 5 27.24 16.81 -32.87
CA THR A 5 28.27 17.77 -33.30
C THR A 5 27.97 18.38 -34.67
N ASN A 6 27.31 17.64 -35.58
CA ASN A 6 26.95 18.15 -36.91
C ASN A 6 25.77 19.13 -36.96
N ALA A 7 24.96 19.25 -35.90
CA ALA A 7 23.90 20.27 -35.85
C ALA A 7 24.46 21.68 -35.61
N PHE A 8 25.62 21.79 -34.95
CA PHE A 8 26.33 23.04 -34.70
C PHE A 8 27.52 23.27 -35.66
N ALA A 9 28.04 22.23 -36.33
CA ALA A 9 29.18 22.33 -37.25
C ALA A 9 28.91 23.08 -38.58
N LYS A 10 27.66 23.41 -38.90
CA LYS A 10 27.29 24.24 -40.07
C LYS A 10 27.07 25.72 -39.74
N LEU A 11 27.16 26.11 -38.46
CA LEU A 11 26.99 27.50 -38.04
C LEU A 11 28.35 28.19 -38.08
N GLN A 12 28.41 29.38 -38.68
CA GLN A 12 29.59 30.22 -38.53
C GLN A 12 29.80 30.53 -37.03
N PRO A 13 31.04 30.72 -36.53
CA PRO A 13 31.30 30.96 -35.10
C PRO A 13 30.41 32.04 -34.47
N LYS A 14 30.08 33.08 -35.24
CA LYS A 14 29.14 34.15 -34.85
C LYS A 14 27.70 33.66 -34.64
N GLN A 15 27.21 32.74 -35.48
CA GLN A 15 25.88 32.13 -35.34
C GLN A 15 25.81 31.17 -34.15
N PHE A 16 26.90 30.44 -33.87
CA PHE A 16 26.99 29.56 -32.71
C PHE A 16 26.90 30.35 -31.40
N PHE A 17 27.69 31.43 -31.27
CA PHE A 17 27.65 32.30 -30.10
C PHE A 17 26.29 32.99 -29.92
N ALA A 18 25.70 33.49 -31.02
CA ALA A 18 24.35 34.06 -31.00
C ALA A 18 23.29 33.03 -30.57
N ALA A 19 23.44 31.76 -30.94
CA ALA A 19 22.52 30.70 -30.54
C ALA A 19 22.60 30.41 -29.03
N ILE A 20 23.79 30.39 -28.44
CA ILE A 20 23.97 30.23 -27.00
C ILE A 20 23.30 31.37 -26.24
N ILE A 21 23.57 32.63 -26.62
CA ILE A 21 22.97 33.79 -25.95
C ILE A 21 21.45 33.79 -26.10
N ALA A 22 20.94 33.45 -27.29
CA ALA A 22 19.49 33.36 -27.52
C ALA A 22 18.84 32.31 -26.61
N LEU A 23 19.42 31.11 -26.50
CA LEU A 23 18.89 30.05 -25.63
C LEU A 23 19.03 30.39 -24.14
N ALA A 24 20.12 31.03 -23.73
CA ALA A 24 20.28 31.53 -22.36
C ALA A 24 19.24 32.60 -22.03
N SER A 25 18.99 33.55 -22.95
CA SER A 25 17.97 34.59 -22.78
C SER A 25 16.58 33.97 -22.64
N LEU A 26 16.27 32.98 -23.47
CA LEU A 26 15.03 32.21 -23.40
C LEU A 26 14.88 31.46 -22.07
N TYR A 27 15.95 30.82 -21.60
CA TYR A 27 15.95 30.10 -20.32
C TYR A 27 15.69 31.04 -19.15
N PHE A 28 16.45 32.14 -19.04
CA PHE A 28 16.29 33.10 -17.95
C PHE A 28 14.96 33.84 -18.00
N SER A 29 14.44 34.17 -19.20
CA SER A 29 13.09 34.75 -19.29
C SER A 29 12.01 33.79 -18.79
N SER A 30 12.09 32.50 -19.17
CA SER A 30 11.14 31.49 -18.70
C SER A 30 11.27 31.28 -17.19
N LEU A 31 12.50 31.23 -16.66
CA LEU A 31 12.78 31.07 -15.25
C LEU A 31 12.21 32.24 -14.43
N PHE A 32 12.42 33.48 -14.87
CA PHE A 32 11.93 34.68 -14.17
C PHE A 32 10.41 34.81 -14.25
N MET A 33 9.80 34.44 -15.38
CA MET A 33 8.34 34.34 -15.47
C MET A 33 7.81 33.34 -14.44
N LEU A 34 8.32 32.11 -14.43
CA LEU A 34 7.81 31.07 -13.55
C LEU A 34 8.07 31.37 -12.07
N ASN A 35 9.27 31.83 -11.69
CA ASN A 35 9.52 32.32 -10.33
C ASN A 35 8.60 33.48 -9.96
N GLY A 36 8.33 34.38 -10.92
CA GLY A 36 7.41 35.50 -10.77
C GLY A 36 5.96 35.09 -10.54
N SER A 37 5.56 33.85 -10.85
CA SER A 37 4.23 33.36 -10.51
C SER A 37 4.06 33.06 -9.02
N GLY A 38 5.15 32.94 -8.26
CA GLY A 38 5.11 32.53 -6.85
C GLY A 38 4.86 31.03 -6.61
N LYS A 39 4.82 30.24 -7.69
CA LYS A 39 4.75 28.77 -7.63
C LYS A 39 6.12 28.17 -7.33
N GLN A 40 6.16 27.00 -6.67
CA GLN A 40 7.36 26.17 -6.64
C GLN A 40 7.64 25.59 -8.04
N ILE A 41 8.78 25.93 -8.62
CA ILE A 41 9.11 25.58 -10.00
C ILE A 41 10.19 24.49 -10.04
N GLU A 42 10.03 23.55 -10.96
CA GLU A 42 11.09 22.62 -11.31
C GLU A 42 11.71 23.01 -12.66
N ILE A 43 12.90 22.47 -12.96
CA ILE A 43 13.58 22.74 -14.25
C ILE A 43 12.73 22.33 -15.47
N GLN A 44 11.84 21.35 -15.29
CA GLN A 44 10.91 20.87 -16.30
C GLN A 44 9.90 21.94 -16.70
N ASP A 45 9.38 22.72 -15.74
CA ASP A 45 8.44 23.81 -16.02
C ASP A 45 9.09 24.87 -16.90
N VAL A 46 10.36 25.19 -16.61
CA VAL A 46 11.18 26.13 -17.39
C VAL A 46 11.36 25.61 -18.82
N LEU A 47 11.68 24.32 -18.97
CA LEU A 47 11.83 23.68 -20.30
C LEU A 47 10.51 23.67 -21.09
N LEU A 48 9.36 23.43 -20.45
CA LEU A 48 8.04 23.48 -21.09
C LEU A 48 7.72 24.89 -21.59
N LEU A 49 7.89 25.91 -20.75
CA LEU A 49 7.64 27.30 -21.12
C LEU A 49 8.61 27.76 -22.22
N SER A 50 9.90 27.39 -22.12
CA SER A 50 10.89 27.67 -23.15
C SER A 50 10.54 26.98 -24.48
N ALA A 51 10.05 25.73 -24.47
CA ALA A 51 9.59 25.04 -25.68
C ALA A 51 8.39 25.76 -26.31
N LEU A 52 7.41 26.19 -25.50
CA LEU A 52 6.24 26.94 -25.96
C LEU A 52 6.66 28.25 -26.64
N ILE A 53 7.49 29.06 -25.96
CA ILE A 53 7.99 30.33 -26.51
C ILE A 53 8.78 30.09 -27.80
N LEU A 54 9.60 29.03 -27.85
CA LEU A 54 10.39 28.65 -29.02
C LEU A 54 9.48 28.29 -30.21
N ILE A 55 8.36 27.59 -29.98
CA ILE A 55 7.35 27.30 -31.02
C ILE A 55 6.66 28.59 -31.49
N PHE A 56 6.21 29.43 -30.55
CA PHE A 56 5.51 30.69 -30.88
C PHE A 56 6.42 31.69 -31.61
N ASN A 57 7.74 31.62 -31.38
CA ASN A 57 8.75 32.38 -32.12
C ASN A 57 8.76 32.06 -33.63
N ALA A 58 8.14 30.96 -34.08
CA ALA A 58 7.97 30.66 -35.51
C ALA A 58 7.07 31.67 -36.23
N SER A 59 6.14 32.32 -35.53
CA SER A 59 5.20 33.30 -36.08
C SER A 59 5.36 34.66 -35.41
N ARG A 60 5.59 35.71 -36.23
CA ARG A 60 5.65 37.09 -35.72
C ARG A 60 4.37 37.46 -34.97
N LYS A 61 3.21 37.13 -35.53
CA LYS A 61 1.91 37.43 -34.92
C LYS A 61 1.74 36.70 -33.60
N ALA A 62 2.03 35.40 -33.55
CA ALA A 62 1.87 34.61 -32.32
C ALA A 62 2.82 35.10 -31.21
N PHE A 63 4.08 35.40 -31.54
CA PHE A 63 5.04 35.92 -30.57
C PHE A 63 4.59 37.25 -29.95
N TYR A 64 4.22 38.24 -30.78
CA TYR A 64 3.83 39.55 -30.27
C TYR A 64 2.41 39.62 -29.71
N ALA A 65 1.46 38.85 -30.24
CA ALA A 65 0.07 38.89 -29.79
C ALA A 65 -0.24 37.95 -28.61
N VAL A 66 0.62 36.95 -28.34
CA VAL A 66 0.41 35.98 -27.26
C VAL A 66 1.54 36.01 -26.24
N ILE A 67 2.79 35.78 -26.66
CA ILE A 67 3.91 35.67 -25.71
C ILE A 67 4.19 36.99 -24.99
N ILE A 68 4.22 38.12 -25.72
CA ILE A 68 4.50 39.42 -25.10
C ILE A 68 3.43 39.85 -24.09
N PRO A 69 2.10 39.80 -24.38
CA PRO A 69 1.08 40.10 -23.38
C PRO A 69 1.16 39.21 -22.13
N ILE A 70 1.40 37.91 -22.31
CA ILE A 70 1.61 36.99 -21.17
C ILE A 70 2.84 37.42 -20.37
N ALA A 71 3.97 37.69 -21.02
CA ALA A 71 5.20 38.13 -20.36
C ALA A 71 5.03 39.46 -19.61
N VAL A 72 4.23 40.40 -20.13
CA VAL A 72 3.88 41.64 -19.44
C VAL A 72 3.06 41.34 -18.18
N ALA A 73 2.04 40.47 -18.26
CA ALA A 73 1.28 40.06 -17.08
C ALA A 73 2.17 39.44 -15.99
N TYR A 74 3.11 38.56 -16.39
CA TYR A 74 4.13 38.02 -15.49
C TYR A 74 5.02 39.12 -14.91
N THR A 75 5.47 40.08 -15.73
CA THR A 75 6.32 41.19 -15.28
C THR A 75 5.63 42.06 -14.22
N LEU A 76 4.32 42.31 -14.37
CA LEU A 76 3.55 43.11 -13.42
C LEU A 76 3.38 42.42 -12.07
N TYR A 77 3.19 41.09 -12.08
CA TYR A 77 2.97 40.32 -10.86
C TYR A 77 4.25 39.80 -10.20
N ALA A 78 5.33 39.63 -10.97
CA ALA A 78 6.56 38.94 -10.55
C ALA A 78 7.16 39.40 -9.21
N PRO A 79 7.24 40.71 -8.89
CA PRO A 79 7.78 41.15 -7.60
C PRO A 79 6.96 40.64 -6.41
N VAL A 80 5.63 40.65 -6.56
CA VAL A 80 4.68 40.18 -5.55
C VAL A 80 4.73 38.66 -5.46
N GLY A 81 4.70 37.97 -6.61
CA GLY A 81 4.71 36.52 -6.64
C GLY A 81 5.95 35.90 -6.01
N MET A 82 7.14 36.45 -6.26
CA MET A 82 8.39 35.95 -5.67
C MET A 82 8.46 36.14 -4.15
N MET A 83 7.83 37.17 -3.60
CA MET A 83 7.86 37.48 -2.16
C MET A 83 6.74 36.77 -1.39
N PHE A 84 5.53 36.76 -1.96
CA PHE A 84 4.32 36.37 -1.23
C PHE A 84 3.67 35.07 -1.73
N GLY A 85 4.05 34.56 -2.90
CA GLY A 85 3.53 33.32 -3.48
C GLY A 85 2.47 33.53 -4.56
N GLU A 86 1.70 32.49 -4.88
CA GLU A 86 0.76 32.51 -6.01
C GLU A 86 -0.35 33.58 -5.88
N PRO A 87 -0.91 34.05 -7.03
CA PRO A 87 -2.01 35.00 -7.02
C PRO A 87 -3.19 34.53 -6.17
N ASN A 88 -3.50 35.28 -5.11
CA ASN A 88 -4.66 35.07 -4.28
C ASN A 88 -5.42 36.38 -4.06
N TYR A 89 -6.63 36.29 -3.53
CA TYR A 89 -7.50 37.45 -3.32
C TYR A 89 -6.81 38.53 -2.46
N GLN A 90 -6.11 38.15 -1.39
CA GLN A 90 -5.50 39.07 -0.43
C GLN A 90 -4.35 39.86 -1.06
N TYR A 91 -3.47 39.20 -1.82
CA TYR A 91 -2.33 39.85 -2.47
C TYR A 91 -2.78 40.77 -3.60
N LEU A 92 -3.78 40.34 -4.38
CA LEU A 92 -4.34 41.18 -5.45
C LEU A 92 -5.08 42.39 -4.87
N ALA A 93 -5.85 42.22 -3.78
CA ALA A 93 -6.51 43.32 -3.09
C ALA A 93 -5.52 44.32 -2.49
N SER A 94 -4.39 43.84 -1.95
CA SER A 94 -3.35 44.71 -1.36
C SER A 94 -2.64 45.56 -2.43
N VAL A 95 -2.39 45.00 -3.62
CA VAL A 95 -1.80 45.73 -4.76
C VAL A 95 -2.80 46.73 -5.36
N LEU A 96 -4.09 46.37 -5.39
CA LEU A 96 -5.16 47.18 -5.95
C LEU A 96 -5.89 48.05 -4.90
N ALA A 97 -5.32 48.18 -3.71
CA ALA A 97 -5.92 48.92 -2.60
C ALA A 97 -6.19 50.37 -3.02
N THR A 98 -7.36 50.89 -2.67
CA THR A 98 -7.76 52.28 -2.97
C THR A 98 -7.00 53.32 -2.16
N ASN A 99 -6.30 52.90 -1.10
CA ASN A 99 -5.40 53.74 -0.31
C ASN A 99 -3.98 53.68 -0.88
N LEU A 100 -3.53 54.79 -1.49
CA LEU A 100 -2.19 54.90 -2.10
C LEU A 100 -1.05 54.73 -1.09
N ALA A 101 -1.26 55.06 0.20
CA ALA A 101 -0.25 54.88 1.24
C ALA A 101 -0.01 53.39 1.53
N GLU A 102 -1.08 52.62 1.69
CA GLU A 102 -1.06 51.19 2.00
C GLU A 102 -0.47 50.36 0.86
N GLY A 103 -0.86 50.66 -0.39
CA GLY A 103 -0.27 50.03 -1.56
C GLY A 103 1.23 50.37 -1.74
N SER A 104 1.65 51.59 -1.38
CA SER A 104 3.06 51.99 -1.46
C SER A 104 3.91 51.29 -0.40
N GLU A 105 3.43 51.23 0.84
CA GLU A 105 4.11 50.51 1.93
C GLU A 105 4.23 49.01 1.63
N PHE A 106 3.19 48.40 1.05
CA PHE A 106 3.22 47.00 0.61
C PHE A 106 4.30 46.74 -0.45
N LEU A 107 4.41 47.60 -1.47
CA LEU A 107 5.41 47.46 -2.52
C LEU A 107 6.84 47.73 -2.02
N GLN A 108 7.03 48.65 -1.08
CA GLN A 108 8.35 48.96 -0.52
C GLN A 108 8.96 47.80 0.30
N GLN A 109 8.14 46.85 0.77
CA GLN A 109 8.61 45.65 1.47
C GLN A 109 9.30 44.65 0.53
N ILE A 110 9.12 44.78 -0.79
CA ILE A 110 9.63 43.84 -1.76
C ILE A 110 11.11 44.16 -2.08
N PRO A 111 12.03 43.18 -1.98
CA PRO A 111 13.43 43.38 -2.31
C PRO A 111 13.66 43.85 -3.76
N LEU A 112 14.61 44.78 -3.94
CA LEU A 112 14.97 45.36 -5.26
C LEU A 112 15.30 44.29 -6.32
N GLN A 113 15.90 43.17 -5.92
CA GLN A 113 16.23 42.05 -6.81
C GLN A 113 15.01 41.50 -7.58
N TYR A 114 13.82 41.46 -6.97
CA TYR A 114 12.62 40.91 -7.64
C TYR A 114 12.07 41.88 -8.68
N TYR A 115 12.20 43.19 -8.45
CA TYR A 115 11.91 44.20 -9.48
C TYR A 115 12.88 44.10 -10.67
N LEU A 116 14.18 43.91 -10.41
CA LEU A 116 15.18 43.74 -11.46
C LEU A 116 14.91 42.49 -12.31
N MET A 117 14.57 41.36 -11.66
CA MET A 117 14.19 40.12 -12.35
C MET A 117 12.92 40.29 -13.18
N ALA A 118 11.91 40.97 -12.65
CA ALA A 118 10.65 41.25 -13.35
C ALA A 118 10.90 42.09 -14.61
N ILE A 119 11.62 43.22 -14.47
CA ILE A 119 11.92 44.14 -15.59
C ILE A 119 12.79 43.46 -16.65
N ALA A 120 13.60 42.46 -16.29
CA ALA A 120 14.42 41.72 -17.23
C ALA A 120 13.64 40.75 -18.15
N ILE A 121 12.43 40.32 -17.79
CA ILE A 121 11.65 39.32 -18.52
C ILE A 121 11.43 39.72 -20.00
N VAL A 122 10.85 40.89 -20.24
CA VAL A 122 10.50 41.34 -21.61
C VAL A 122 11.75 41.65 -22.45
N PRO A 123 12.78 42.38 -21.94
CA PRO A 123 14.03 42.57 -22.66
C PRO A 123 14.72 41.26 -23.06
N LEU A 124 14.76 40.25 -22.18
CA LEU A 124 15.34 38.94 -22.49
C LEU A 124 14.57 38.21 -23.61
N LEU A 125 13.24 38.28 -23.61
CA LEU A 125 12.41 37.71 -24.68
C LEU A 125 12.62 38.43 -26.03
N LEU A 126 12.70 39.76 -26.00
CA LEU A 126 12.97 40.56 -27.19
C LEU A 126 14.39 40.32 -27.71
N LEU A 127 15.38 40.13 -26.83
CA LEU A 127 16.74 39.75 -27.18
C LEU A 127 16.77 38.36 -27.83
N PHE A 128 16.08 37.38 -27.24
CA PHE A 128 15.90 36.05 -27.84
C PHE A 128 15.31 36.13 -29.26
N ARG A 129 14.23 36.91 -29.42
CA ARG A 129 13.57 37.13 -30.71
C ARG A 129 14.50 37.81 -31.71
N TYR A 130 15.18 38.87 -31.32
CA TYR A 130 16.11 39.64 -32.15
C TYR A 130 17.25 38.75 -32.66
N LEU A 131 17.95 38.05 -31.77
CA LEU A 131 19.05 37.15 -32.13
C LEU A 131 18.56 36.02 -33.04
N SER A 132 17.39 35.44 -32.74
CA SER A 132 16.80 34.38 -33.55
C SER A 132 16.53 34.83 -34.99
N GLN A 133 16.03 36.05 -35.19
CA GLN A 133 15.72 36.57 -36.53
C GLN A 133 16.97 37.08 -37.26
N ARG A 134 17.84 37.84 -36.58
CA ARG A 134 19.07 38.42 -37.14
C ARG A 134 20.02 37.34 -37.69
N PHE A 135 20.15 36.23 -36.97
CA PHE A 135 21.04 35.13 -37.34
C PHE A 135 20.32 33.94 -38.00
N GLN A 136 19.02 34.08 -38.33
CA GLN A 136 18.21 33.04 -38.98
C GLN A 136 18.17 31.70 -38.21
N LEU A 137 18.17 31.77 -36.88
CA LEU A 137 18.17 30.60 -35.99
C LEU A 137 16.76 30.02 -35.90
N LYS A 138 16.48 29.02 -36.73
CA LYS A 138 15.17 28.35 -36.80
C LYS A 138 15.09 27.17 -35.81
N PHE A 139 15.23 27.46 -34.52
CA PHE A 139 15.18 26.43 -33.46
C PHE A 139 13.93 25.55 -33.55
N TYR A 140 12.79 26.13 -33.89
CA TYR A 140 11.50 25.43 -34.07
C TYR A 140 11.50 24.41 -35.22
N LYS A 141 12.45 24.48 -36.16
CA LYS A 141 12.62 23.46 -37.22
C LYS A 141 13.55 22.32 -36.82
N ASN A 142 14.34 22.50 -35.75
CA ASN A 142 15.25 21.46 -35.27
C ASN A 142 14.46 20.44 -34.44
N LYS A 143 13.95 19.41 -35.12
CA LYS A 143 13.17 18.32 -34.51
C LYS A 143 13.93 17.66 -33.35
N THR A 144 15.24 17.48 -33.49
CA THR A 144 16.07 16.87 -32.44
C THR A 144 16.10 17.73 -31.18
N LEU A 145 16.31 19.04 -31.32
CA LEU A 145 16.28 19.97 -30.18
C LEU A 145 14.92 19.95 -29.48
N LEU A 146 13.83 20.04 -30.24
CA LEU A 146 12.47 20.00 -29.70
C LEU A 146 12.17 18.68 -28.99
N CYS A 147 12.55 17.54 -29.59
CA CYS A 147 12.39 16.23 -28.96
C CYS A 147 13.16 16.12 -27.64
N PHE A 148 14.40 16.63 -27.56
CA PHE A 148 15.16 16.62 -26.31
C PHE A 148 14.54 17.52 -25.25
N ILE A 149 14.18 18.76 -25.60
CA ILE A 149 13.54 19.68 -24.65
C ILE A 149 12.24 19.08 -24.12
N LEU A 150 11.38 18.56 -25.00
CA LEU A 150 10.11 17.94 -24.61
C LEU A 150 10.31 16.64 -23.81
N PHE A 151 11.27 15.80 -24.18
CA PHE A 151 11.58 14.58 -23.43
C PHE A 151 11.93 14.91 -21.99
N PHE A 152 12.97 15.74 -21.76
CA PHE A 152 13.40 16.12 -20.41
C PHE A 152 12.33 16.89 -19.64
N ALA A 153 11.57 17.75 -20.32
CA ALA A 153 10.44 18.45 -19.73
C ALA A 153 9.31 17.50 -19.27
N LEU A 154 9.12 16.36 -19.93
CA LEU A 154 8.06 15.41 -19.62
C LEU A 154 8.50 14.27 -18.70
N VAL A 155 9.81 14.08 -18.44
CA VAL A 155 10.31 12.95 -17.63
C VAL A 155 9.60 12.83 -16.27
N ASN A 156 9.29 13.93 -15.58
CA ASN A 156 8.59 13.89 -14.29
C ASN A 156 7.07 14.11 -14.40
N GLN A 157 6.54 14.19 -15.62
CA GLN A 157 5.12 14.43 -15.87
C GLN A 157 4.35 13.11 -15.99
N SER A 158 3.01 13.21 -16.06
CA SER A 158 2.11 12.06 -16.12
C SER A 158 2.48 10.98 -17.16
N PRO A 159 3.00 11.27 -18.37
CA PRO A 159 3.34 10.23 -19.35
C PRO A 159 4.46 9.28 -18.90
N PHE A 160 5.37 9.75 -18.05
CA PHE A 160 6.49 8.97 -17.54
C PHE A 160 6.31 8.53 -16.08
N SER A 161 5.24 8.99 -15.41
CA SER A 161 4.90 8.58 -14.05
C SER A 161 4.79 7.07 -13.88
N PHE A 162 4.32 6.34 -14.91
CA PHE A 162 4.31 4.88 -14.93
C PHE A 162 5.70 4.30 -14.72
N PHE A 163 6.71 4.76 -15.47
CA PHE A 163 8.07 4.25 -15.37
C PHE A 163 8.71 4.57 -14.03
N HIS A 164 8.53 5.79 -13.52
CA HIS A 164 9.02 6.14 -12.18
C HIS A 164 8.44 5.26 -11.09
N ARG A 165 7.11 5.06 -11.12
CA ARG A 165 6.42 4.18 -10.15
C ARG A 165 6.84 2.73 -10.33
N PHE A 166 7.00 2.27 -11.56
CA PHE A 166 7.44 0.92 -11.87
C PHE A 166 8.85 0.66 -11.37
N PHE A 167 9.82 1.53 -11.70
CA PHE A 167 11.21 1.36 -11.25
C PHE A 167 11.33 1.50 -9.74
N ALA A 168 10.63 2.44 -9.11
CA ALA A 168 10.59 2.55 -7.65
C ALA A 168 10.04 1.26 -7.00
N ALA A 169 8.93 0.72 -7.50
CA ALA A 169 8.35 -0.53 -7.00
C ALA A 169 9.29 -1.73 -7.25
N ALA A 170 9.94 -1.80 -8.43
CA ALA A 170 10.88 -2.86 -8.76
C ALA A 170 12.12 -2.82 -7.87
N THR A 171 12.68 -1.64 -7.59
CA THR A 171 13.78 -1.47 -6.64
C THR A 171 13.35 -1.87 -5.24
N GLN A 172 12.15 -1.49 -4.80
CA GLN A 172 11.62 -1.89 -3.50
C GLN A 172 11.49 -3.41 -3.36
N VAL A 173 10.92 -4.09 -4.36
CA VAL A 173 10.81 -5.55 -4.38
C VAL A 173 12.20 -6.20 -4.36
N LYS A 174 13.15 -5.68 -5.15
CA LYS A 174 14.52 -6.17 -5.15
C LYS A 174 15.18 -6.05 -3.78
N ASP A 175 15.08 -4.87 -3.15
CA ASP A 175 15.68 -4.61 -1.84
C ASP A 175 15.05 -5.50 -0.76
N GLU A 176 13.74 -5.76 -0.85
CA GLU A 176 13.02 -6.66 0.04
C GLU A 176 13.47 -8.12 -0.15
N LEU A 177 13.56 -8.62 -1.38
CA LEU A 177 14.09 -9.96 -1.66
C LEU A 177 15.54 -10.13 -1.22
N VAL A 178 16.38 -9.09 -1.36
CA VAL A 178 17.75 -9.09 -0.85
C VAL A 178 17.77 -9.23 0.67
N ARG A 179 16.92 -8.48 1.39
CA ARG A 179 16.82 -8.59 2.86
C ARG A 179 16.37 -9.97 3.32
N LEU A 180 15.42 -10.58 2.61
CA LEU A 180 14.94 -11.93 2.93
C LEU A 180 16.00 -13.02 2.66
N ASN A 181 16.76 -12.90 1.56
CA ASN A 181 17.68 -13.96 1.13
C ASN A 181 19.12 -13.82 1.66
N GLN A 182 19.60 -12.60 1.94
CA GLN A 182 21.04 -12.39 2.19
C GLN A 182 21.47 -12.33 3.64
N PHE A 183 20.56 -12.35 4.61
CA PHE A 183 20.95 -12.37 6.01
C PHE A 183 19.96 -13.21 6.81
N GLN A 184 20.47 -14.17 7.57
CA GLN A 184 19.85 -14.56 8.83
C GLN A 184 19.70 -13.26 9.62
N LEU A 185 18.56 -12.59 9.49
CA LEU A 185 18.28 -11.37 10.20
C LEU A 185 18.28 -11.75 11.68
N GLU A 186 19.37 -11.43 12.37
CA GLU A 186 19.47 -11.70 13.79
C GLU A 186 18.28 -11.03 14.49
N SER A 187 17.56 -11.82 15.26
CA SER A 187 16.44 -11.34 16.06
C SER A 187 16.92 -10.23 16.99
N ARG A 188 16.24 -9.09 16.94
CA ARG A 188 16.49 -7.95 17.83
C ARG A 188 15.63 -7.96 19.09
N TRP A 189 14.76 -8.95 19.25
CA TRP A 189 13.91 -9.07 20.45
C TRP A 189 14.70 -9.21 21.75
N GLY A 190 15.92 -9.76 21.70
CA GLY A 190 16.69 -10.08 22.90
C GLY A 190 16.03 -11.19 23.72
N ALA A 191 16.17 -11.13 25.05
CA ALA A 191 15.59 -12.13 25.95
C ALA A 191 14.10 -11.86 26.21
N SER A 192 13.27 -12.90 26.11
CA SER A 192 11.84 -12.85 26.43
C SER A 192 11.48 -13.87 27.50
N GLN A 193 10.39 -13.62 28.23
CA GLN A 193 9.88 -14.53 29.25
C GLN A 193 8.46 -14.96 28.89
N PHE A 194 8.25 -16.27 28.76
CA PHE A 194 6.92 -16.85 28.59
C PHE A 194 6.26 -17.07 29.97
N ASN A 195 5.08 -16.50 30.18
CA ASN A 195 4.27 -16.70 31.40
C ASN A 195 2.89 -17.32 31.11
N GLY A 196 2.65 -17.72 29.86
CA GLY A 196 1.34 -18.18 29.42
C GLY A 196 0.89 -19.48 30.08
N LYS A 197 -0.42 -19.57 30.33
CA LYS A 197 -1.04 -20.73 31.00
C LYS A 197 -1.38 -21.91 30.08
N TYR A 198 -1.44 -21.70 28.75
CA TYR A 198 -1.84 -22.77 27.83
C TYR A 198 -0.64 -23.61 27.38
N LYS A 199 -0.85 -24.91 27.13
CA LYS A 199 0.15 -25.79 26.53
C LYS A 199 0.21 -25.66 25.01
N ASN A 200 -0.93 -25.41 24.37
CA ASN A 200 -1.04 -25.25 22.92
C ASN A 200 -1.64 -23.89 22.58
N TYR A 201 -0.89 -23.04 21.87
CA TYR A 201 -1.36 -21.81 21.27
C TYR A 201 -1.47 -22.02 19.77
N VAL A 202 -2.67 -21.83 19.21
CA VAL A 202 -2.92 -22.04 17.79
C VAL A 202 -3.33 -20.73 17.14
N LEU A 203 -2.59 -20.31 16.12
CA LEU A 203 -2.90 -19.13 15.31
C LEU A 203 -3.32 -19.59 13.92
N VAL A 204 -4.61 -19.50 13.61
CA VAL A 204 -5.14 -19.81 12.28
C VAL A 204 -5.18 -18.51 11.46
N ILE A 205 -4.39 -18.49 10.39
CA ILE A 205 -4.33 -17.39 9.42
C ILE A 205 -5.23 -17.77 8.24
N GLY A 206 -6.40 -17.15 8.16
CA GLY A 206 -7.30 -17.23 7.02
C GLY A 206 -6.84 -16.35 5.86
N GLU A 207 -7.39 -16.63 4.68
CA GLU A 207 -7.03 -15.96 3.42
C GLU A 207 -8.27 -15.37 2.75
N SER A 208 -8.23 -14.07 2.43
CA SER A 208 -9.20 -13.40 1.57
C SER A 208 -10.68 -13.43 2.06
N VAL A 209 -10.92 -13.41 3.37
CA VAL A 209 -12.27 -13.43 3.96
C VAL A 209 -12.69 -12.04 4.43
N ARG A 210 -13.80 -11.53 3.90
CA ARG A 210 -14.46 -10.34 4.46
C ARG A 210 -15.40 -10.73 5.58
N ARG A 211 -15.38 -9.94 6.64
CA ARG A 211 -16.23 -10.14 7.81
C ARG A 211 -17.73 -10.01 7.49
N ASP A 212 -18.11 -9.08 6.62
CA ASP A 212 -19.52 -8.82 6.26
C ASP A 212 -20.21 -9.97 5.48
N TYR A 213 -19.44 -10.98 5.06
CA TYR A 213 -19.93 -12.22 4.44
C TYR A 213 -20.03 -13.40 5.41
N MET A 214 -19.84 -13.19 6.71
CA MET A 214 -19.88 -14.26 7.72
C MET A 214 -21.13 -14.16 8.59
N HIS A 215 -21.85 -15.27 8.77
CA HIS A 215 -23.10 -15.31 9.55
C HIS A 215 -22.90 -14.91 11.02
N ALA A 216 -21.74 -15.25 11.59
CA ALA A 216 -21.31 -14.85 12.93
C ALA A 216 -21.22 -13.32 13.12
N TYR A 217 -21.24 -12.56 12.02
CA TYR A 217 -21.25 -11.10 12.00
C TYR A 217 -22.53 -10.54 11.35
N GLY A 218 -23.57 -11.36 11.19
CA GLY A 218 -24.89 -10.95 10.69
C GLY A 218 -25.14 -11.14 9.20
N TYR A 219 -24.27 -11.83 8.45
CA TYR A 219 -24.59 -12.24 7.08
C TYR A 219 -25.79 -13.19 7.04
N SER A 220 -26.53 -13.22 5.94
CA SER A 220 -27.84 -13.89 5.88
C SER A 220 -27.81 -15.42 5.69
N ILE A 221 -26.65 -15.98 5.32
CA ILE A 221 -26.48 -17.41 5.04
C ILE A 221 -25.59 -18.01 6.11
N GLU A 222 -26.08 -19.07 6.78
CA GLU A 222 -25.41 -19.80 7.87
C GLU A 222 -24.10 -20.48 7.41
N ASN A 223 -23.05 -19.68 7.21
CA ASN A 223 -21.75 -20.14 6.74
C ASN A 223 -20.67 -20.19 7.83
N THR A 224 -21.02 -19.93 9.09
CA THR A 224 -20.08 -19.95 10.24
C THR A 224 -20.64 -20.60 11.53
N PRO A 225 -21.38 -21.72 11.45
CA PRO A 225 -22.07 -22.27 12.63
C PRO A 225 -21.11 -22.70 13.77
N PHE A 226 -19.87 -23.10 13.49
CA PHE A 226 -18.91 -23.40 14.56
C PHE A 226 -18.53 -22.14 15.34
N MET A 227 -18.20 -21.06 14.64
CA MET A 227 -17.85 -19.78 15.27
C MET A 227 -18.98 -19.24 16.14
N GLU A 228 -20.24 -19.40 15.71
CA GLU A 228 -21.44 -18.92 16.42
C GLU A 228 -21.79 -19.71 17.68
N SER A 229 -21.55 -21.02 17.66
CA SER A 229 -21.98 -21.91 18.75
C SER A 229 -20.88 -22.18 19.77
N THR A 230 -19.63 -21.88 19.46
CA THR A 230 -18.49 -22.22 20.31
C THR A 230 -18.22 -21.15 21.35
N ASN A 231 -18.01 -21.55 22.61
CA ASN A 231 -17.57 -20.65 23.67
C ASN A 231 -16.26 -19.96 23.29
N GLY A 232 -16.21 -18.65 23.43
CA GLY A 232 -15.14 -17.83 22.85
C GLY A 232 -15.55 -16.38 22.70
N ILE A 233 -14.70 -15.61 22.04
CA ILE A 233 -14.91 -14.19 21.78
C ILE A 233 -14.85 -13.94 20.28
N VAL A 234 -15.93 -13.40 19.72
CA VAL A 234 -16.00 -12.86 18.35
C VAL A 234 -15.83 -11.35 18.42
N VAL A 235 -14.85 -10.80 17.70
CA VAL A 235 -14.53 -9.37 17.72
C VAL A 235 -14.89 -8.74 16.38
N GLU A 236 -15.89 -7.88 16.42
CA GLU A 236 -16.33 -7.06 15.31
C GLU A 236 -15.48 -5.76 15.27
N GLY A 237 -14.29 -5.82 14.65
CA GLY A 237 -13.53 -4.60 14.34
C GLY A 237 -12.05 -4.74 14.03
N LEU A 238 -11.55 -5.93 13.65
CA LEU A 238 -10.17 -6.05 13.18
C LEU A 238 -10.04 -5.47 11.77
N GLU A 239 -9.16 -4.49 11.62
CA GLU A 239 -8.75 -3.96 10.33
C GLU A 239 -7.36 -4.50 9.95
N SER A 240 -7.25 -5.21 8.83
CA SER A 240 -5.97 -5.77 8.37
C SER A 240 -4.94 -4.68 8.06
N ALA A 241 -3.64 -5.01 8.16
CA ALA A 241 -2.58 -4.03 7.89
C ALA A 241 -2.35 -3.77 6.39
N GLY A 242 -2.97 -4.54 5.51
CA GLY A 242 -2.80 -4.43 4.06
C GLY A 242 -3.94 -5.09 3.28
N SER A 243 -4.02 -4.78 1.98
CA SER A 243 -5.12 -5.21 1.11
C SER A 243 -4.84 -6.51 0.34
N ASN A 244 -3.70 -7.16 0.59
CA ASN A 244 -3.34 -8.47 0.08
C ASN A 244 -2.39 -9.17 1.07
N THR A 245 -2.19 -10.47 0.93
CA THR A 245 -1.40 -11.32 1.85
C THR A 245 -0.03 -10.73 2.17
N ILE A 246 0.75 -10.35 1.14
CA ILE A 246 2.10 -9.81 1.34
C ILE A 246 2.04 -8.45 2.05
N ALA A 247 1.18 -7.55 1.59
CA ALA A 247 1.04 -6.21 2.18
C ALA A 247 0.59 -6.26 3.64
N SER A 248 -0.27 -7.24 3.98
CA SER A 248 -0.85 -7.39 5.30
C SER A 248 0.06 -8.16 6.25
N LEU A 249 0.38 -9.42 5.94
CA LEU A 249 1.07 -10.31 6.87
C LEU A 249 2.52 -9.92 7.12
N ARG A 250 3.21 -9.27 6.18
CA ARG A 250 4.56 -8.75 6.47
C ARG A 250 4.54 -7.71 7.60
N LEU A 251 3.43 -6.97 7.74
CA LEU A 251 3.23 -5.99 8.81
C LEU A 251 2.62 -6.63 10.06
N MET A 252 1.64 -7.52 9.91
CA MET A 252 0.96 -8.16 11.05
C MET A 252 1.83 -9.20 11.76
N LEU A 253 2.80 -9.81 11.08
CA LEU A 253 3.73 -10.81 11.64
C LEU A 253 5.11 -10.24 11.99
N THR A 254 5.25 -8.91 11.94
CA THR A 254 6.40 -8.19 12.48
C THR A 254 5.93 -7.12 13.46
N LYS A 255 6.84 -6.50 14.21
CA LYS A 255 6.56 -5.23 14.88
C LYS A 255 6.91 -4.09 13.91
N PRO A 256 5.95 -3.57 13.13
CA PRO A 256 6.27 -2.66 12.03
C PRO A 256 6.57 -1.25 12.53
N ASP A 257 7.20 -0.46 11.67
CA ASP A 257 7.14 1.00 11.78
C ASP A 257 5.72 1.46 11.39
N LYS A 258 4.92 1.83 12.39
CA LYS A 258 3.50 2.17 12.21
C LYS A 258 3.28 3.49 11.46
N GLN A 259 4.26 4.39 11.44
CA GLN A 259 4.15 5.65 10.67
C GLN A 259 4.44 5.39 9.19
N ARG A 260 5.51 4.65 8.90
CA ARG A 260 5.93 4.35 7.52
C ARG A 260 5.22 3.16 6.90
N TRP A 261 4.52 2.35 7.71
CA TRP A 261 3.90 1.08 7.28
C TRP A 261 4.94 0.16 6.64
N ALA A 262 6.08 0.05 7.31
CA ALA A 262 7.21 -0.74 6.86
C ALA A 262 7.46 -1.89 7.85
N PRO A 263 7.64 -3.13 7.36
CA PRO A 263 7.92 -4.27 8.22
C PRO A 263 9.30 -4.14 8.86
N ASP A 264 9.45 -4.70 10.06
CA ASP A 264 10.76 -4.92 10.69
C ASP A 264 10.97 -6.41 10.89
N TYR A 265 11.60 -7.05 9.92
CA TYR A 265 11.83 -8.50 9.92
C TYR A 265 12.75 -8.97 11.06
N SER A 266 13.57 -8.08 11.64
CA SER A 266 14.36 -8.41 12.84
C SER A 266 13.52 -8.47 14.12
N LEU A 267 12.27 -7.99 14.05
CA LEU A 267 11.27 -8.04 15.10
C LEU A 267 10.04 -8.83 14.60
N ASN A 268 10.28 -10.02 14.04
CA ASN A 268 9.20 -10.91 13.59
C ASN A 268 8.60 -11.72 14.74
N LEU A 269 7.34 -12.13 14.58
CA LEU A 269 6.57 -12.83 15.62
C LEU A 269 7.20 -14.17 16.04
N ILE A 270 7.74 -14.94 15.09
CA ILE A 270 8.26 -16.28 15.37
C ILE A 270 9.52 -16.20 16.23
N ASP A 271 10.43 -15.28 15.93
CA ASP A 271 11.61 -15.06 16.75
C ASP A 271 11.27 -14.56 18.16
N LEU A 272 10.24 -13.73 18.32
CA LEU A 272 9.76 -13.33 19.65
C LEU A 272 9.34 -14.55 20.46
N ILE A 273 8.53 -15.43 19.86
CA ILE A 273 7.99 -16.62 20.52
C ILE A 273 9.12 -17.61 20.86
N LYS A 274 10.06 -17.84 19.93
CA LYS A 274 11.24 -18.69 20.16
C LYS A 274 12.14 -18.12 21.25
N SER A 275 12.35 -16.79 21.29
CA SER A 275 13.14 -16.13 22.34
C SER A 275 12.55 -16.29 23.74
N ALA A 276 11.25 -16.63 23.84
CA ALA A 276 10.56 -16.91 25.09
C ALA A 276 10.59 -18.41 25.48
N GLY A 277 11.26 -19.26 24.69
CA GLY A 277 11.42 -20.69 24.96
C GLY A 277 10.26 -21.58 24.52
N VAL A 278 9.31 -21.04 23.73
CA VAL A 278 8.16 -21.78 23.18
C VAL A 278 8.57 -22.50 21.89
N LYS A 279 8.11 -23.74 21.69
CA LYS A 279 8.38 -24.51 20.47
C LYS A 279 7.42 -24.10 19.36
N THR A 280 7.91 -23.83 18.16
CA THR A 280 7.08 -23.26 17.08
C THR A 280 6.89 -24.19 15.90
N TYR A 281 5.68 -24.17 15.33
CA TYR A 281 5.26 -25.01 14.23
C TYR A 281 4.51 -24.18 13.18
N TRP A 282 4.71 -24.47 11.89
CA TRP A 282 3.97 -23.83 10.81
C TRP A 282 3.39 -24.83 9.81
N LEU A 283 2.07 -24.92 9.72
CA LEU A 283 1.34 -25.70 8.73
C LEU A 283 0.77 -24.75 7.67
N SER A 284 0.99 -25.01 6.38
CA SER A 284 0.52 -24.13 5.31
C SER A 284 -0.05 -24.90 4.12
N ASN A 285 -1.22 -24.46 3.65
CA ASN A 285 -1.73 -24.85 2.33
C ASN A 285 -1.26 -23.89 1.21
N GLN A 286 -0.72 -22.73 1.56
CA GLN A 286 -0.06 -21.87 0.58
C GLN A 286 1.33 -22.43 0.28
N GLY A 287 1.64 -22.61 -1.02
CA GLY A 287 2.93 -23.11 -1.48
C GLY A 287 4.04 -22.06 -1.44
N PHE A 288 5.27 -22.48 -1.74
CA PHE A 288 6.41 -21.59 -1.90
C PHE A 288 7.25 -21.95 -3.15
N PHE A 289 7.92 -20.98 -3.78
CA PHE A 289 8.88 -21.17 -4.88
C PHE A 289 10.35 -20.92 -4.44
N GLY A 290 11.21 -21.93 -4.46
CA GLY A 290 12.64 -21.76 -4.09
C GLY A 290 12.90 -21.66 -2.57
N GLN A 291 13.98 -21.00 -2.14
CA GLN A 291 14.33 -20.92 -0.71
C GLN A 291 13.41 -19.97 0.07
N PHE A 292 13.19 -18.75 -0.44
CA PHE A 292 12.18 -17.79 0.05
C PHE A 292 11.54 -17.06 -1.13
N ASP A 293 10.24 -17.26 -1.36
CA ASP A 293 9.50 -16.55 -2.42
C ASP A 293 8.78 -15.29 -1.92
N THR A 294 8.47 -15.21 -0.63
CA THR A 294 7.75 -14.11 0.00
C THR A 294 8.25 -13.87 1.43
N PRO A 295 7.98 -12.69 2.02
CA PRO A 295 8.27 -12.49 3.44
C PRO A 295 7.56 -13.48 4.38
N ILE A 296 6.40 -14.00 3.98
CA ILE A 296 5.59 -14.91 4.81
C ILE A 296 6.27 -16.27 4.86
N THR A 297 6.77 -16.78 3.73
CA THR A 297 7.47 -18.07 3.68
C THR A 297 8.83 -17.99 4.37
N ALA A 298 9.51 -16.85 4.30
CA ALA A 298 10.69 -16.60 5.13
C ALA A 298 10.40 -16.65 6.64
N ILE A 299 9.29 -16.04 7.10
CA ILE A 299 8.86 -16.14 8.51
C ILE A 299 8.45 -17.57 8.88
N ALA A 300 7.78 -18.29 7.96
CA ALA A 300 7.40 -19.67 8.18
C ALA A 300 8.61 -20.60 8.34
N ASP A 301 9.69 -20.39 7.58
CA ASP A 301 10.93 -21.17 7.66
C ASP A 301 11.69 -20.98 8.99
N LEU A 302 11.45 -19.87 9.72
CA LEU A 302 12.03 -19.65 11.05
C LEU A 302 11.47 -20.61 12.13
N ASN A 303 10.37 -21.32 11.84
CA ASN A 303 9.75 -22.23 12.80
C ASN A 303 10.61 -23.48 13.06
N ASP A 304 10.51 -24.05 14.26
CA ASP A 304 11.27 -25.27 14.59
C ASP A 304 10.87 -26.45 13.70
N GLU A 305 9.58 -26.52 13.34
CA GLU A 305 9.04 -27.49 12.39
C GLU A 305 8.04 -26.81 11.43
N HIS A 306 8.03 -27.20 10.16
CA HIS A 306 7.06 -26.70 9.19
C HIS A 306 6.59 -27.79 8.22
N PHE A 307 5.36 -27.64 7.73
CA PHE A 307 4.75 -28.52 6.73
C PHE A 307 3.98 -27.69 5.70
N PHE A 308 4.32 -27.87 4.43
CA PHE A 308 3.64 -27.27 3.30
C PHE A 308 2.97 -28.37 2.48
N ILE A 309 1.68 -28.20 2.14
CA ILE A 309 0.95 -29.15 1.29
C ILE A 309 1.56 -29.17 -0.11
N ALA A 310 1.80 -28.01 -0.70
CA ALA A 310 2.47 -27.90 -1.99
C ALA A 310 3.98 -28.09 -1.81
N LYS A 311 4.48 -29.28 -2.15
CA LYS A 311 5.92 -29.57 -2.25
C LYS A 311 6.32 -29.54 -3.73
N ASN A 312 7.30 -28.71 -4.09
CA ASN A 312 7.97 -28.58 -5.41
C ASN A 312 7.16 -27.93 -6.55
N ASP A 313 7.29 -26.60 -6.70
CA ASP A 313 7.01 -25.77 -7.90
C ASP A 313 5.63 -25.92 -8.57
N SER A 314 4.74 -26.71 -7.98
CA SER A 314 3.45 -27.06 -8.54
C SER A 314 2.39 -26.52 -7.60
N ILE A 315 1.93 -25.30 -7.84
CA ILE A 315 0.63 -24.87 -7.31
C ILE A 315 -0.42 -25.75 -8.00
N SER A 316 -0.69 -26.93 -7.46
CA SER A 316 -1.91 -27.64 -7.83
C SER A 316 -3.05 -26.81 -7.23
N ASN A 317 -3.85 -26.17 -8.08
CA ASN A 317 -5.03 -25.39 -7.68
C ASN A 317 -6.10 -26.24 -6.94
N ASP A 318 -5.81 -27.52 -6.68
CA ASP A 318 -6.68 -28.55 -6.14
C ASP A 318 -6.30 -28.95 -4.69
N SER A 319 -5.35 -28.26 -4.05
CA SER A 319 -5.02 -28.51 -2.64
C SER A 319 -6.14 -28.01 -1.70
N SER A 320 -6.42 -28.79 -0.65
CA SER A 320 -7.51 -28.51 0.29
C SER A 320 -7.00 -28.24 1.69
N ASP A 321 -7.55 -27.20 2.34
CA ASP A 321 -7.23 -26.87 3.74
C ASP A 321 -7.57 -28.00 4.71
N LEU A 322 -8.49 -28.91 4.35
CA LEU A 322 -8.79 -30.11 5.14
C LEU A 322 -7.59 -31.06 5.27
N GLN A 323 -6.61 -30.99 4.37
CA GLN A 323 -5.39 -31.80 4.44
C GLN A 323 -4.44 -31.34 5.56
N LEU A 324 -4.63 -30.14 6.14
CA LEU A 324 -3.84 -29.65 7.28
C LEU A 324 -4.23 -30.33 8.61
N ILE A 325 -5.41 -30.98 8.67
CA ILE A 325 -5.95 -31.56 9.90
C ILE A 325 -5.09 -32.72 10.42
N GLU A 326 -4.64 -33.62 9.54
CA GLU A 326 -3.83 -34.77 9.97
C GLU A 326 -2.42 -34.37 10.46
N PRO A 327 -1.64 -33.53 9.74
CA PRO A 327 -0.39 -32.98 10.28
C PRO A 327 -0.58 -32.23 11.59
N PHE A 328 -1.68 -31.48 11.75
CA PHE A 328 -2.01 -30.79 13.00
C PHE A 328 -2.19 -31.76 14.18
N LYS A 329 -2.97 -32.84 13.98
CA LYS A 329 -3.13 -33.89 15.01
C LYS A 329 -1.80 -34.55 15.38
N GLN A 330 -0.93 -34.81 14.41
CA GLN A 330 0.40 -35.35 14.65
C GLN A 330 1.23 -34.42 15.54
N ILE A 331 1.25 -33.11 15.26
CA ILE A 331 1.95 -32.11 16.08
C ILE A 331 1.41 -32.10 17.51
N LEU A 332 0.09 -32.14 17.71
CA LEU A 332 -0.48 -32.17 19.06
C LEU A 332 -0.01 -33.38 19.88
N GLN A 333 0.11 -34.55 19.24
CA GLN A 333 0.53 -35.80 19.87
C GLN A 333 2.03 -35.88 20.18
N GLN A 334 2.87 -35.05 19.55
CA GLN A 334 4.31 -35.03 19.84
C GLN A 334 4.56 -34.64 21.32
N PRO A 335 5.36 -35.40 22.08
CA PRO A 335 5.71 -35.01 23.45
C PRO A 335 6.58 -33.74 23.45
N SER A 336 6.31 -32.81 24.37
CA SER A 336 7.14 -31.63 24.58
C SER A 336 6.96 -31.09 25.99
N ASP A 337 8.08 -30.74 26.63
CA ASP A 337 8.08 -30.05 27.92
C ASP A 337 7.77 -28.54 27.77
N LYS A 338 7.91 -28.02 26.54
CA LYS A 338 7.65 -26.63 26.17
C LYS A 338 6.18 -26.44 25.78
N ALA A 339 5.67 -25.22 25.95
CA ALA A 339 4.45 -24.83 25.25
C ALA A 339 4.69 -24.87 23.74
N LYS A 340 3.63 -25.13 22.97
CA LYS A 340 3.65 -25.13 21.50
C LYS A 340 2.93 -23.91 20.97
N PHE A 341 3.52 -23.26 19.98
CA PHE A 341 2.86 -22.27 19.13
C PHE A 341 2.72 -22.86 17.73
N ILE A 342 1.49 -23.00 17.24
CA ILE A 342 1.19 -23.69 15.99
C ILE A 342 0.45 -22.72 15.09
N VAL A 343 1.08 -22.33 13.99
CA VAL A 343 0.43 -21.56 12.93
C VAL A 343 -0.22 -22.52 11.93
N VAL A 344 -1.48 -22.25 11.58
CA VAL A 344 -2.20 -22.94 10.51
C VAL A 344 -2.60 -21.91 9.46
N HIS A 345 -1.86 -21.85 8.35
CA HIS A 345 -2.05 -20.88 7.28
C HIS A 345 -2.86 -21.49 6.13
N LEU A 346 -4.08 -20.99 5.98
CA LEU A 346 -5.08 -21.51 5.05
C LEU A 346 -4.93 -20.90 3.66
N TYR A 347 -5.43 -21.61 2.65
CA TYR A 347 -5.69 -21.05 1.32
C TYR A 347 -7.08 -20.39 1.26
N GLY A 348 -7.98 -20.77 2.18
CA GLY A 348 -9.18 -20.03 2.54
C GLY A 348 -10.08 -19.68 1.36
N SER A 349 -10.47 -18.40 1.28
CA SER A 349 -11.37 -17.87 0.26
C SER A 349 -10.63 -17.08 -0.83
N HIS A 350 -9.35 -17.41 -1.08
CA HIS A 350 -8.52 -16.82 -2.12
C HIS A 350 -9.26 -16.77 -3.49
N PRO A 351 -9.05 -15.73 -4.32
CA PRO A 351 -9.65 -15.61 -5.63
C PRO A 351 -9.65 -16.89 -6.47
N LYS A 352 -10.70 -17.06 -7.28
CA LYS A 352 -11.16 -18.34 -7.86
C LYS A 352 -11.80 -19.26 -6.80
N ALA A 353 -12.74 -18.71 -6.03
CA ALA A 353 -13.39 -19.39 -4.91
C ALA A 353 -14.00 -20.77 -5.27
N CYS A 354 -14.50 -20.97 -6.49
CA CYS A 354 -15.03 -22.27 -6.90
C CYS A 354 -13.98 -23.39 -6.92
N ASP A 355 -12.71 -23.07 -7.16
CA ASP A 355 -11.64 -24.06 -7.07
C ASP A 355 -11.39 -24.50 -5.61
N ARG A 356 -11.76 -23.66 -4.61
CA ARG A 356 -11.56 -23.93 -3.18
C ARG A 356 -12.55 -24.93 -2.61
N ILE A 357 -13.67 -25.16 -3.31
CA ILE A 357 -14.77 -26.01 -2.87
C ILE A 357 -14.98 -27.22 -3.79
N LYS A 358 -14.01 -27.60 -4.65
CA LYS A 358 -14.15 -28.78 -5.52
C LYS A 358 -14.38 -30.08 -4.73
N ASP A 359 -13.80 -30.16 -3.53
CA ASP A 359 -13.93 -31.25 -2.56
C ASP A 359 -14.95 -30.95 -1.45
N TYR A 360 -15.80 -29.93 -1.63
CA TYR A 360 -16.72 -29.46 -0.60
C TYR A 360 -18.10 -29.13 -1.19
N GLN A 361 -19.14 -29.23 -0.38
CA GLN A 361 -20.48 -28.91 -0.83
C GLN A 361 -20.66 -27.39 -1.02
N ASN A 362 -21.26 -26.98 -2.13
CA ASN A 362 -21.80 -25.62 -2.26
C ASN A 362 -23.08 -25.51 -1.40
N ILE A 363 -23.01 -24.69 -0.34
CA ILE A 363 -24.10 -24.55 0.64
C ILE A 363 -25.14 -23.50 0.24
N ALA A 364 -24.86 -22.69 -0.78
CA ALA A 364 -25.72 -21.61 -1.23
C ALA A 364 -25.84 -21.61 -2.75
N PRO A 365 -26.30 -22.71 -3.38
CA PRO A 365 -26.40 -22.79 -4.83
C PRO A 365 -27.36 -21.71 -5.36
N VAL A 366 -26.98 -21.07 -6.46
CA VAL A 366 -27.76 -20.02 -7.14
C VAL A 366 -28.07 -20.43 -8.56
N THR A 367 -29.19 -19.94 -9.09
CA THR A 367 -29.58 -20.18 -10.49
C THR A 367 -29.07 -19.08 -11.42
N ASN A 368 -28.97 -17.85 -10.93
CA ASN A 368 -28.44 -16.74 -11.71
C ASN A 368 -26.91 -16.78 -11.78
N LYS A 369 -26.39 -16.94 -12.99
CA LYS A 369 -24.95 -16.95 -13.32
C LYS A 369 -24.18 -15.78 -12.69
N LYS A 370 -24.82 -14.62 -12.57
CA LYS A 370 -24.23 -13.42 -11.95
C LYS A 370 -23.62 -13.67 -10.57
N TYR A 371 -24.23 -14.56 -9.78
CA TYR A 371 -23.85 -14.82 -8.39
C TYR A 371 -23.14 -16.17 -8.20
N GLN A 372 -22.85 -16.90 -9.28
CA GLN A 372 -22.28 -18.25 -9.19
C GLN A 372 -20.91 -18.26 -8.49
N TYR A 373 -20.04 -17.29 -8.83
CA TYR A 373 -18.78 -17.10 -8.12
C TYR A 373 -18.97 -16.77 -6.64
N LEU A 374 -19.90 -15.87 -6.33
CA LEU A 374 -20.20 -15.47 -4.95
C LEU A 374 -20.75 -16.64 -4.12
N SER A 375 -21.58 -17.49 -4.72
CA SER A 375 -22.06 -18.74 -4.11
C SER A 375 -20.90 -19.66 -3.69
N CYS A 376 -19.86 -19.78 -4.54
CA CYS A 376 -18.64 -20.50 -4.19
C CYS A 376 -17.87 -19.81 -3.04
N TYR A 377 -17.76 -18.48 -3.05
CA TYR A 377 -17.09 -17.69 -2.01
C TYR A 377 -17.76 -17.85 -0.63
N VAL A 378 -19.10 -17.76 -0.58
CA VAL A 378 -19.86 -18.01 0.66
C VAL A 378 -19.63 -19.44 1.16
N SER A 379 -19.52 -20.41 0.25
CA SER A 379 -19.26 -21.81 0.59
C SER A 379 -17.82 -22.08 1.03
N SER A 380 -16.82 -21.34 0.52
CA SER A 380 -15.44 -21.45 1.00
C SER A 380 -15.27 -20.92 2.43
N ILE A 381 -16.06 -19.93 2.82
CA ILE A 381 -16.16 -19.49 4.23
C ILE A 381 -16.71 -20.62 5.11
N ARG A 382 -17.76 -21.33 4.66
CA ARG A 382 -18.28 -22.50 5.38
C ARG A 382 -17.26 -23.61 5.53
N LYS A 383 -16.49 -23.89 4.46
CA LYS A 383 -15.39 -24.85 4.52
C LYS A 383 -14.33 -24.43 5.54
N THR A 384 -13.98 -23.13 5.59
CA THR A 384 -13.06 -22.58 6.58
C THR A 384 -13.58 -22.77 8.00
N ASP A 385 -14.85 -22.48 8.25
CA ASP A 385 -15.49 -22.73 9.56
C ASP A 385 -15.45 -24.21 9.97
N GLN A 386 -15.62 -25.14 9.02
CA GLN A 386 -15.45 -26.58 9.28
C GLN A 386 -13.99 -26.96 9.59
N VAL A 387 -13.00 -26.33 8.95
CA VAL A 387 -11.58 -26.53 9.30
C VAL A 387 -11.33 -26.08 10.73
N LEU A 388 -11.81 -24.89 11.12
CA LEU A 388 -11.71 -24.39 12.50
C LEU A 388 -12.36 -25.35 13.51
N GLN A 389 -13.53 -25.89 13.17
CA GLN A 389 -14.21 -26.89 13.99
C GLN A 389 -13.35 -28.14 14.21
N GLN A 390 -12.73 -28.68 13.17
CA GLN A 390 -11.90 -29.88 13.27
C GLN A 390 -10.60 -29.64 14.04
N LEU A 391 -9.98 -28.47 13.89
CA LEU A 391 -8.83 -28.05 14.71
C LEU A 391 -9.21 -27.97 16.19
N TYR A 392 -10.34 -27.32 16.50
CA TYR A 392 -10.86 -27.23 17.87
C TYR A 392 -11.19 -28.61 18.46
N GLN A 393 -11.81 -29.50 17.70
CA GLN A 393 -12.12 -30.86 18.15
C GLN A 393 -10.85 -31.64 18.49
N ALA A 394 -9.80 -31.52 17.68
CA ALA A 394 -8.51 -32.16 17.96
C ALA A 394 -7.86 -31.59 19.24
N LEU A 395 -7.92 -30.27 19.44
CA LEU A 395 -7.44 -29.61 20.67
C LEU A 395 -8.23 -30.06 21.90
N GLN A 396 -9.56 -30.11 21.81
CA GLN A 396 -10.44 -30.58 22.88
C GLN A 396 -10.16 -32.04 23.25
N GLN A 397 -9.98 -32.91 22.26
CA GLN A 397 -9.60 -34.30 22.49
C GLN A 397 -8.28 -34.39 23.26
N GLN A 398 -7.28 -33.61 22.86
CA GLN A 398 -5.97 -33.58 23.52
C GLN A 398 -6.06 -33.04 24.96
N TYR A 399 -6.88 -32.01 25.19
CA TYR A 399 -7.16 -31.48 26.53
C TYR A 399 -7.83 -32.52 27.43
N GLN A 400 -8.85 -33.21 26.94
CA GLN A 400 -9.56 -34.24 27.71
C GLN A 400 -8.66 -35.44 28.06
N GLN A 401 -7.82 -35.87 27.11
CA GLN A 401 -6.99 -37.08 27.28
C GLN A 401 -5.70 -36.83 28.06
N GLN A 402 -5.05 -35.68 27.85
CA GLN A 402 -3.71 -35.40 28.38
C GLN A 402 -3.63 -34.13 29.23
N GLN A 403 -4.77 -33.47 29.50
CA GLN A 403 -4.84 -32.20 30.25
C GLN A 403 -3.98 -31.09 29.64
N GLN A 404 -3.75 -31.14 28.32
CA GLN A 404 -3.03 -30.09 27.60
C GLN A 404 -3.99 -28.94 27.28
N SER A 405 -3.97 -27.89 28.11
CA SER A 405 -4.76 -26.68 27.91
C SER A 405 -4.41 -25.97 26.59
N PHE A 406 -5.37 -25.26 26.00
CA PHE A 406 -5.17 -24.61 24.70
C PHE A 406 -5.88 -23.26 24.55
N SER A 407 -5.39 -22.44 23.64
CA SER A 407 -6.12 -21.30 23.07
C SER A 407 -5.89 -21.23 21.57
N MET A 408 -6.95 -20.92 20.82
CA MET A 408 -6.94 -20.83 19.35
C MET A 408 -7.50 -19.47 18.92
N ILE A 409 -6.75 -18.74 18.10
CA ILE A 409 -7.19 -17.53 17.42
C ILE A 409 -7.38 -17.83 15.93
N TYR A 410 -8.43 -17.29 15.33
CA TYR A 410 -8.61 -17.17 13.90
C TYR A 410 -8.75 -15.71 13.49
N PHE A 411 -8.04 -15.31 12.43
CA PHE A 411 -8.26 -14.06 11.73
C PHE A 411 -8.02 -14.25 10.23
N ALA A 412 -8.53 -13.36 9.38
CA ALA A 412 -8.14 -13.35 7.96
C ALA A 412 -7.08 -12.27 7.70
N ASP A 413 -6.16 -12.57 6.78
CA ASP A 413 -5.09 -11.67 6.38
C ASP A 413 -5.60 -10.38 5.72
N HIS A 414 -6.63 -10.47 4.88
CA HIS A 414 -7.35 -9.38 4.24
C HIS A 414 -8.73 -9.85 3.72
N GLY A 415 -9.58 -8.90 3.36
CA GLY A 415 -10.82 -9.09 2.63
C GLY A 415 -10.64 -8.92 1.12
N LEU A 416 -11.75 -8.85 0.37
CA LEU A 416 -11.77 -8.73 -1.09
C LEU A 416 -12.75 -7.64 -1.53
N ALA A 417 -12.65 -7.21 -2.78
CA ALA A 417 -13.57 -6.23 -3.34
C ALA A 417 -14.32 -6.79 -4.53
N HIS A 418 -15.59 -6.38 -4.62
CA HIS A 418 -16.46 -6.72 -5.72
C HIS A 418 -16.01 -6.02 -6.99
N LYS A 419 -16.05 -6.76 -8.09
CA LYS A 419 -15.97 -6.21 -9.43
C LYS A 419 -16.92 -6.97 -10.33
N THR A 420 -17.78 -6.24 -11.03
CA THR A 420 -18.64 -6.84 -12.05
C THR A 420 -17.90 -6.88 -13.38
N ILE A 421 -17.69 -8.09 -13.91
CA ILE A 421 -17.11 -8.34 -15.24
C ILE A 421 -18.07 -9.26 -15.97
N ASP A 422 -18.44 -8.92 -17.20
CA ASP A 422 -19.35 -9.73 -18.03
C ASP A 422 -20.65 -10.16 -17.32
N ASN A 423 -21.21 -9.23 -16.52
CA ASN A 423 -22.41 -9.42 -15.69
C ASN A 423 -22.27 -10.45 -14.55
N GLU A 424 -21.06 -10.84 -14.18
CA GLU A 424 -20.75 -11.68 -13.03
C GLU A 424 -20.10 -10.87 -11.90
N VAL A 425 -20.47 -11.16 -10.65
CA VAL A 425 -19.83 -10.55 -9.48
C VAL A 425 -18.63 -11.39 -9.08
N LEU A 426 -17.44 -10.84 -9.31
CA LEU A 426 -16.16 -11.45 -8.98
C LEU A 426 -15.48 -10.68 -7.85
N PHE A 427 -14.54 -11.34 -7.18
CA PHE A 427 -13.82 -10.79 -6.04
C PHE A 427 -12.33 -10.75 -6.32
N PHE A 428 -11.68 -9.61 -6.02
CA PHE A 428 -10.27 -9.39 -6.31
C PHE A 428 -9.58 -8.60 -5.20
N ASN A 429 -8.28 -8.85 -5.01
CA ASN A 429 -7.42 -8.18 -4.01
C ASN A 429 -7.03 -6.74 -4.43
N ASN A 430 -7.36 -6.33 -5.66
CA ASN A 430 -6.90 -5.06 -6.27
C ASN A 430 -8.01 -4.05 -6.54
N ALA A 431 -9.29 -4.39 -6.29
CA ALA A 431 -10.36 -3.42 -6.43
C ALA A 431 -10.39 -2.57 -5.15
N GLY A 432 -10.16 -1.26 -5.24
CA GLY A 432 -10.03 -0.42 -4.06
C GLY A 432 -11.34 -0.31 -3.30
N SER A 433 -11.63 -1.21 -2.36
CA SER A 433 -12.71 -1.09 -1.39
C SER A 433 -12.15 -0.89 0.02
N PRO A 434 -12.75 -0.01 0.85
CA PRO A 434 -12.49 0.03 2.29
C PRO A 434 -12.66 -1.33 2.99
N LEU A 435 -13.59 -2.16 2.50
CA LEU A 435 -13.93 -3.47 3.08
C LEU A 435 -12.86 -4.54 2.82
N HIS A 436 -11.78 -4.21 2.10
CA HIS A 436 -10.55 -5.03 2.06
C HIS A 436 -9.90 -5.19 3.41
N HIS A 437 -10.06 -4.21 4.29
CA HIS A 437 -9.44 -4.27 5.61
C HIS A 437 -10.38 -4.91 6.64
N ASP A 438 -11.68 -5.02 6.36
CA ASP A 438 -12.66 -5.52 7.30
C ASP A 438 -12.67 -7.06 7.37
N VAL A 439 -11.92 -7.60 8.33
CA VAL A 439 -11.63 -9.04 8.44
C VAL A 439 -12.16 -9.63 9.75
N PRO A 440 -12.49 -10.94 9.78
CA PRO A 440 -12.93 -11.60 10.99
C PRO A 440 -11.81 -11.73 12.04
N LEU A 441 -12.21 -11.78 13.31
CA LEU A 441 -11.36 -12.09 14.44
C LEU A 441 -12.14 -12.90 15.49
N PHE A 442 -11.67 -14.10 15.79
CA PHE A 442 -12.30 -15.04 16.71
C PHE A 442 -11.26 -15.70 17.62
N MET A 443 -11.61 -15.95 18.87
CA MET A 443 -10.81 -16.75 19.80
C MET A 443 -11.67 -17.73 20.59
N THR A 444 -11.13 -18.93 20.82
CA THR A 444 -11.66 -19.90 21.77
C THR A 444 -10.51 -20.52 22.58
N ALA A 445 -10.80 -21.07 23.75
CA ALA A 445 -9.82 -21.67 24.64
C ALA A 445 -10.44 -22.83 25.44
N SER A 446 -9.59 -23.68 26.01
CA SER A 446 -10.02 -24.82 26.84
C SER A 446 -10.83 -24.41 28.07
N ASP A 447 -10.69 -23.16 28.53
CA ASP A 447 -11.39 -22.59 29.67
C ASP A 447 -12.45 -21.53 29.30
N SER A 448 -12.76 -21.34 28.01
CA SER A 448 -13.86 -20.49 27.57
C SER A 448 -15.21 -21.04 28.04
N GLN A 449 -15.91 -20.28 28.89
CA GLN A 449 -17.17 -20.71 29.51
C GLN A 449 -18.42 -20.23 28.79
N GLN A 450 -18.32 -19.14 28.03
CA GLN A 450 -19.44 -18.51 27.33
C GLN A 450 -19.02 -18.05 25.94
N HIS A 451 -20.00 -17.95 25.06
CA HIS A 451 -19.86 -17.25 23.79
C HIS A 451 -20.13 -15.75 24.00
N GLN A 452 -19.21 -14.91 23.55
CA GLN A 452 -19.31 -13.46 23.63
C GLN A 452 -19.02 -12.84 22.27
N GLN A 453 -19.80 -11.82 21.91
CA GLN A 453 -19.54 -10.98 20.76
C GLN A 453 -19.36 -9.54 21.24
N CYS A 454 -18.39 -8.82 20.68
CA CYS A 454 -18.25 -7.40 20.95
C CYS A 454 -17.73 -6.64 19.73
N SER A 455 -18.09 -5.37 19.65
CA SER A 455 -17.57 -4.45 18.63
C SER A 455 -16.47 -3.61 19.24
N SER A 456 -15.26 -3.74 18.69
CA SER A 456 -14.11 -2.93 19.08
C SER A 456 -13.10 -2.87 17.94
N PHE A 457 -12.67 -1.67 17.59
CA PHE A 457 -11.64 -1.43 16.60
C PHE A 457 -10.30 -2.01 17.06
N LYS A 458 -9.66 -2.82 16.21
CA LYS A 458 -8.32 -3.39 16.38
C LYS A 458 -7.50 -3.11 15.13
N SER A 459 -6.34 -2.49 15.28
CA SER A 459 -5.44 -2.25 14.15
C SER A 459 -4.53 -3.45 13.92
N GLY A 460 -4.48 -3.96 12.69
CA GLY A 460 -3.54 -5.00 12.29
C GLY A 460 -2.07 -4.61 12.50
N LEU A 461 -1.75 -3.32 12.57
CA LEU A 461 -0.39 -2.85 12.88
C LEU A 461 0.03 -3.09 14.35
N ASN A 462 -0.92 -3.41 15.23
CA ASN A 462 -0.66 -3.80 16.62
C ASN A 462 -0.59 -5.32 16.80
N PHE A 463 -0.77 -6.10 15.73
CA PHE A 463 -1.08 -7.54 15.82
C PHE A 463 0.03 -8.36 16.51
N THR A 464 1.30 -8.22 16.11
CA THR A 464 2.43 -8.94 16.75
C THR A 464 2.50 -8.69 18.26
N GLU A 465 2.33 -7.44 18.69
CA GLU A 465 2.34 -7.09 20.12
C GLU A 465 1.12 -7.69 20.83
N ALA A 466 -0.05 -7.69 20.18
CA ALA A 466 -1.26 -8.24 20.74
C ALA A 466 -1.24 -9.79 20.83
N ILE A 467 -0.61 -10.48 19.88
CA ILE A 467 -0.34 -11.94 19.98
C ILE A 467 0.63 -12.23 21.11
N ALA A 468 1.68 -11.42 21.28
CA ALA A 468 2.60 -11.58 22.41
C ALA A 468 1.87 -11.44 23.75
N ASN A 469 0.97 -10.45 23.88
CA ASN A 469 0.15 -10.27 25.08
C ASN A 469 -0.85 -11.42 25.29
N TRP A 470 -1.47 -11.95 24.23
CA TRP A 470 -2.32 -13.14 24.30
C TRP A 470 -1.57 -14.38 24.81
N MET A 471 -0.29 -14.51 24.46
CA MET A 471 0.60 -15.57 24.95
C MET A 471 1.25 -15.27 26.30
N GLU A 472 0.98 -14.10 26.88
CA GLU A 472 1.62 -13.59 28.10
C GLU A 472 3.17 -13.57 28.02
N ILE A 473 3.69 -13.30 26.82
CA ILE A 473 5.13 -13.11 26.58
C ILE A 473 5.53 -11.70 27.01
N LYS A 474 6.47 -11.61 27.94
CA LYS A 474 7.07 -10.34 28.38
C LYS A 474 8.37 -10.09 27.62
N ASN A 475 8.46 -8.91 27.02
CA ASN A 475 9.64 -8.40 26.33
C ASN A 475 9.68 -6.86 26.41
N GLN A 476 10.86 -6.26 26.53
CA GLN A 476 11.02 -4.80 26.67
C GLN A 476 10.48 -4.00 25.47
N GLN A 477 10.43 -4.62 24.30
CA GLN A 477 9.93 -4.00 23.07
C GLN A 477 8.46 -4.33 22.80
N VAL A 478 7.75 -5.07 23.65
CA VAL A 478 6.32 -5.35 23.46
C VAL A 478 5.50 -4.39 24.32
N SER A 479 4.61 -3.62 23.68
CA SER A 479 3.64 -2.81 24.42
C SER A 479 2.52 -3.69 24.98
N THR A 480 2.26 -3.58 26.29
CA THR A 480 1.23 -4.37 26.99
C THR A 480 -0.19 -3.82 26.82
N GLN A 481 -0.35 -2.69 26.13
CA GLN A 481 -1.65 -2.03 25.99
C GLN A 481 -2.54 -2.64 24.91
N PHE A 482 -1.97 -3.44 23.99
CA PHE A 482 -2.69 -3.99 22.85
C PHE A 482 -3.23 -5.38 23.17
N ASN A 483 -4.54 -5.52 23.19
CA ASN A 483 -5.22 -6.79 23.41
C ASN A 483 -6.30 -6.96 22.35
N LEU A 484 -6.30 -8.07 21.62
CA LEU A 484 -7.28 -8.33 20.56
C LEU A 484 -8.70 -8.59 21.09
N PHE A 485 -8.85 -9.04 22.34
CA PHE A 485 -10.11 -9.61 22.87
C PHE A 485 -10.60 -8.93 24.16
N ASP A 486 -10.11 -7.73 24.48
CA ASP A 486 -10.57 -6.97 25.66
C ASP A 486 -11.84 -6.13 25.42
N CYS A 487 -12.37 -6.17 24.20
CA CYS A 487 -13.53 -5.40 23.74
C CYS A 487 -13.39 -3.88 23.89
N LYS A 488 -12.16 -3.36 23.84
CA LYS A 488 -11.85 -1.91 23.84
C LYS A 488 -11.23 -1.49 22.53
N ASN A 489 -11.54 -0.29 22.06
CA ASN A 489 -10.92 0.21 20.83
C ASN A 489 -9.42 0.45 21.05
N ASP A 490 -8.61 0.07 20.05
CA ASP A 490 -7.26 0.62 19.91
C ASP A 490 -7.35 2.15 19.75
N SER A 491 -6.33 2.85 20.25
CA SER A 491 -6.33 4.32 20.31
C SER A 491 -6.09 5.02 18.98
N ASP A 492 -5.49 4.33 18.00
CA ASP A 492 -5.02 4.90 16.74
C ASP A 492 -5.15 3.91 15.58
N ASP A 493 -5.55 4.40 14.41
CA ASP A 493 -5.61 3.66 13.15
C ASP A 493 -4.33 3.82 12.31
N TYR A 494 -3.38 4.61 12.82
CA TYR A 494 -2.08 4.91 12.21
C TYR A 494 -2.18 5.40 10.76
N GLY A 495 -3.27 6.10 10.47
CA GLY A 495 -3.50 6.71 9.18
C GLY A 495 -4.20 5.80 8.16
N LEU A 496 -4.74 4.65 8.57
CA LEU A 496 -5.42 3.72 7.65
C LEU A 496 -6.59 4.41 6.97
N LYS A 497 -7.46 5.13 7.69
CA LYS A 497 -8.62 5.82 7.09
C LYS A 497 -8.25 6.80 5.99
N GLN A 498 -7.11 7.49 6.06
CA GLN A 498 -6.67 8.40 5.00
C GLN A 498 -6.07 7.66 3.79
N ARG A 499 -5.59 6.41 3.98
CA ARG A 499 -5.05 5.54 2.94
C ARG A 499 -6.11 4.71 2.23
N LEU A 500 -7.28 4.50 2.86
CA LEU A 500 -8.38 3.76 2.27
C LEU A 500 -8.85 4.40 0.95
N PRO A 501 -9.22 3.58 -0.05
CA PRO A 501 -9.69 4.08 -1.32
C PRO A 501 -11.00 4.86 -1.13
N LYS A 502 -11.08 6.06 -1.74
CA LYS A 502 -12.28 6.92 -1.73
C LYS A 502 -13.31 6.49 -2.77
N THR A 503 -13.61 5.21 -2.82
CA THR A 503 -14.57 4.58 -3.75
C THR A 503 -15.92 4.38 -3.08
N LYS A 504 -16.94 4.05 -3.88
CA LYS A 504 -18.25 3.65 -3.34
C LYS A 504 -18.09 2.32 -2.59
N LEU A 505 -18.65 2.23 -1.38
CA LEU A 505 -18.74 0.98 -0.62
C LEU A 505 -19.47 -0.10 -1.44
N ASP A 506 -18.97 -1.33 -1.34
CA ASP A 506 -19.47 -2.53 -2.00
C ASP A 506 -19.93 -3.55 -0.94
N PRO A 507 -21.04 -3.30 -0.24
CA PRO A 507 -21.48 -4.15 0.89
C PRO A 507 -21.80 -5.58 0.44
N ALA A 508 -21.79 -6.51 1.39
CA ALA A 508 -22.18 -7.89 1.16
C ALA A 508 -23.53 -8.02 0.44
N ILE A 509 -23.56 -8.96 -0.52
CA ILE A 509 -24.73 -9.25 -1.34
C ILE A 509 -25.44 -10.48 -0.75
N ASP A 510 -26.71 -10.34 -0.40
CA ASP A 510 -27.58 -11.46 -0.04
C ASP A 510 -27.96 -12.26 -1.29
N ILE A 511 -27.49 -13.51 -1.35
CA ILE A 511 -27.74 -14.43 -2.48
C ILE A 511 -28.88 -15.42 -2.23
N ARG A 512 -29.62 -15.29 -1.12
CA ARG A 512 -30.82 -16.11 -0.90
C ARG A 512 -31.82 -15.90 -2.03
N ASN A 513 -32.31 -17.00 -2.61
CA ASN A 513 -33.27 -17.02 -3.71
C ASN A 513 -32.78 -16.36 -5.01
N LYS A 514 -31.47 -16.35 -5.29
CA LYS A 514 -30.90 -15.73 -6.50
C LYS A 514 -30.62 -16.70 -7.65
#